data_AF-A0A1F6W0N3-F1
#
_entry.id   AF-A0A1F6W0N3-F1
#
_cell.length_a   1.000
_cell.length_b   1.000
_cell.length_c   1.000
_cell.angle_alpha   90.00
_cell.angle_beta   90.00
_cell.angle_gamma   90.00
#
_symmetry.space_group_name_H-M   'P 1'
#
loop_
_entity.id
_entity.type
_entity.pdbx_description
1 polymer ?
#
loop_
_entity_poly.entity_id
_entity_poly.type
_entity_poly.pdbx_seq_one_letter_code
_entity_poly.pdbx_strand_id
1 'polypeptide(L)'
;MSERFRIRRKFEIQNPPKKKFEIIQDPQEVNDDTPISQIDPISEGGLTPRNRGDLDHFVEAPLLEACQILFDKGIKTIFSSANKNDLSNQEAYIAIDYSTLSPYNQRIAKSLGEIHMAHGSVPAPAVNLMIPIEQNTTVGQVRNAARLLVSKFKQQ
;
A
#
# COMPACT_ATOMS: atom_id res chain seq x y z
N MET A 1 -40.84 13.34 54.35
CA MET A 1 -40.67 13.71 52.93
C MET A 1 -39.16 13.73 52.68
N SER A 2 -38.58 12.75 51.98
CA SER A 2 -38.33 12.76 50.52
C SER A 2 -37.46 13.97 50.14
N GLU A 3 -36.30 13.91 49.46
CA GLU A 3 -35.67 12.88 48.63
C GLU A 3 -34.39 13.45 47.98
N ARG A 4 -33.49 12.56 47.51
CA ARG A 4 -32.42 12.70 46.50
C ARG A 4 -31.06 13.34 46.84
N PHE A 5 -30.14 12.42 47.13
CA PHE A 5 -28.81 12.26 46.51
C PHE A 5 -28.56 13.06 45.21
N ARG A 6 -27.42 13.77 45.15
CA ARG A 6 -26.65 13.95 43.91
C ARG A 6 -25.14 13.98 44.21
N ILE A 7 -24.52 12.81 44.08
CA ILE A 7 -23.06 12.66 43.92
C ILE A 7 -22.74 13.02 42.46
N ARG A 8 -21.99 14.10 42.22
CA ARG A 8 -21.37 14.37 40.91
C ARG A 8 -20.00 13.70 40.88
N ARG A 9 -19.91 12.47 40.35
CA ARG A 9 -18.62 11.89 39.93
C ARG A 9 -18.19 12.60 38.64
N LYS A 10 -17.08 13.33 38.69
CA LYS A 10 -16.35 13.75 37.49
C LYS A 10 -15.70 12.49 36.91
N PHE A 11 -16.13 12.07 35.73
CA PHE A 11 -15.40 11.08 34.94
C PHE A 11 -14.22 11.81 34.29
N GLU A 12 -13.03 11.65 34.86
CA GLU A 12 -11.78 11.90 34.14
C GLU A 12 -11.64 10.80 33.08
N ILE A 13 -11.78 11.17 31.82
CA ILE A 13 -11.42 10.32 30.70
C ILE A 13 -9.89 10.33 30.67
N GLN A 14 -9.27 9.31 31.26
CA GLN A 14 -7.86 9.04 31.03
C GLN A 14 -7.70 8.66 29.55
N ASN A 15 -7.09 9.54 28.77
CA ASN A 15 -6.65 9.21 27.43
C ASN A 15 -5.70 8.00 27.52
N PRO A 16 -5.98 6.87 26.83
CA PRO A 16 -5.06 5.75 26.85
C PRO A 16 -3.74 6.17 26.20
N PRO A 17 -2.59 5.67 26.67
CA PRO A 17 -1.29 6.04 26.12
C PRO A 17 -1.24 5.65 24.64
N LYS A 18 -0.86 6.61 23.79
CA LYS A 18 -0.53 6.35 22.39
C LYS A 18 0.60 5.34 22.38
N LYS A 19 0.26 4.11 22.02
CA LYS A 19 1.20 2.99 21.93
C LYS A 19 2.11 3.30 20.74
N LYS A 20 3.32 3.82 21.02
CA LYS A 20 4.40 3.91 20.05
C LYS A 20 4.79 2.47 19.76
N PHE A 21 4.37 1.98 18.60
CA PHE A 21 4.83 0.69 18.10
C PHE A 21 6.05 0.97 17.25
N GLU A 22 7.21 0.73 17.82
CA GLU A 22 8.46 0.63 17.08
C GLU A 22 8.45 -0.71 16.34
N ILE A 23 8.22 -0.66 15.03
CA ILE A 23 8.67 -1.73 14.13
C ILE A 23 9.88 -1.16 13.43
N ILE A 24 11.04 -1.44 14.03
CA ILE A 24 12.33 -1.22 13.41
C ILE A 24 12.53 -2.47 12.55
N GLN A 25 12.19 -2.40 11.25
CA GLN A 25 13.03 -3.14 10.32
C GLN A 25 14.42 -2.57 10.55
N ASP A 26 15.32 -3.39 11.10
CA ASP A 26 16.73 -3.06 11.11
C ASP A 26 17.05 -2.73 9.64
N PRO A 27 17.50 -1.52 9.30
CA PRO A 27 17.74 -1.15 7.91
C PRO A 27 18.98 -1.93 7.47
N GLN A 28 18.80 -3.21 7.15
CA GLN A 28 19.56 -3.76 6.05
C GLN A 28 19.25 -2.85 4.88
N GLU A 29 20.26 -2.13 4.39
CA GLU A 29 20.13 -1.25 3.24
C GLU A 29 19.64 -2.09 2.05
N VAL A 30 18.32 -2.15 1.89
CA VAL A 30 17.70 -2.73 0.71
C VAL A 30 18.12 -1.84 -0.45
N ASN A 31 18.97 -2.40 -1.30
CA ASN A 31 19.49 -1.72 -2.47
C ASN A 31 18.97 -2.42 -3.73
N ASP A 32 19.35 -1.87 -4.89
CA ASP A 32 18.81 -2.30 -6.17
C ASP A 32 19.23 -3.71 -6.56
N ASP A 33 20.35 -4.21 -6.01
CA ASP A 33 20.87 -5.55 -6.26
C ASP A 33 20.29 -6.60 -5.29
N THR A 34 19.56 -6.17 -4.26
CA THR A 34 18.91 -7.08 -3.31
C THR A 34 17.89 -7.96 -4.05
N PRO A 35 17.95 -9.30 -3.95
CA PRO A 35 16.96 -10.19 -4.56
C PRO A 35 15.59 -10.06 -3.88
N ILE A 36 14.51 -10.22 -4.65
CA ILE A 36 13.13 -10.23 -4.11
C ILE A 36 12.95 -11.33 -3.05
N SER A 37 13.67 -12.45 -3.17
CA SER A 37 13.65 -13.53 -2.17
C SER A 37 14.13 -13.12 -0.78
N GLN A 38 14.80 -11.98 -0.65
CA GLN A 38 15.28 -11.43 0.63
C GLN A 38 14.37 -10.32 1.19
N ILE A 39 13.33 -9.94 0.46
CA ILE A 39 12.38 -8.93 0.91
C ILE A 39 11.33 -9.62 1.79
N ASP A 40 11.27 -9.21 3.06
CA ASP A 40 10.24 -9.65 3.97
C ASP A 40 8.90 -8.98 3.68
N PRO A 41 7.78 -9.71 3.78
CA PRO A 41 6.45 -9.16 3.56
C PRO A 41 6.10 -8.14 4.65
N ILE A 42 5.49 -7.02 4.24
CA ILE A 42 4.85 -6.11 5.19
C ILE A 42 3.42 -6.59 5.41
N SER A 43 3.10 -7.02 6.63
CA SER A 43 1.78 -7.55 6.98
C SER A 43 0.76 -6.48 7.40
N GLU A 44 1.19 -5.22 7.46
CA GLU A 44 0.32 -4.09 7.79
C GLU A 44 -0.50 -3.67 6.57
N GLY A 45 -1.80 -3.55 6.74
CA GLY A 45 -2.71 -3.22 5.65
C GLY A 45 -4.05 -2.68 6.14
N GLY A 46 -4.88 -2.21 5.20
CA GLY A 46 -6.21 -1.66 5.49
C GLY A 46 -6.22 -0.23 6.03
N LEU A 47 -5.05 0.40 6.16
CA LEU A 47 -4.92 1.82 6.50
C LEU A 47 -4.77 2.65 5.23
N THR A 48 -5.45 3.80 5.19
CA THR A 48 -5.27 4.77 4.11
C THR A 48 -4.11 5.71 4.48
N PRO A 49 -3.02 5.76 3.67
CA PRO A 49 -1.92 6.69 3.92
C PRO A 49 -2.44 8.13 3.83
N ARG A 50 -2.09 8.96 4.83
CA ARG A 50 -2.49 10.36 4.91
C ARG A 50 -1.45 11.29 4.31
N ASN A 51 -0.19 10.85 4.32
CA ASN A 51 0.93 11.56 3.74
C ASN A 51 1.89 10.56 3.06
N ARG A 52 2.81 11.09 2.25
CA ARG A 52 3.77 10.29 1.48
C ARG A 52 4.66 9.40 2.35
N GLY A 53 5.05 9.85 3.54
CA GLY A 53 5.90 9.09 4.46
C GLY A 53 5.18 7.91 5.11
N ASP A 54 3.85 7.92 5.17
CA ASP A 54 3.10 6.76 5.66
C ASP A 54 3.29 5.53 4.75
N LEU A 55 3.57 5.74 3.46
CA LEU A 55 3.78 4.65 2.49
C LEU A 55 5.01 3.79 2.82
N ASP A 56 6.03 4.37 3.45
CA ASP A 56 7.27 3.67 3.82
C ASP A 56 7.00 2.54 4.84
N HIS A 57 5.87 2.60 5.54
CA HIS A 57 5.42 1.58 6.49
C HIS A 57 4.49 0.53 5.87
N PHE A 58 3.93 0.78 4.69
CA PHE A 58 2.87 -0.06 4.08
C PHE A 58 3.28 -0.70 2.76
N VAL A 59 4.38 -0.26 2.16
CA VAL A 59 4.80 -0.69 0.82
C VAL A 59 6.23 -1.19 0.87
N GLU A 60 6.47 -2.40 0.37
CA GLU A 60 7.83 -2.92 0.30
C GLU A 60 8.71 -2.08 -0.64
N ALA A 61 10.01 -2.02 -0.32
CA ALA A 61 11.00 -1.22 -1.03
C ALA A 61 10.97 -1.34 -2.58
N PRO A 62 10.70 -2.52 -3.21
CA PRO A 62 10.61 -2.62 -4.67
C PRO A 62 9.50 -1.78 -5.30
N LEU A 63 8.38 -1.56 -4.60
CA LEU A 63 7.21 -0.85 -5.14
C LEU A 63 7.01 0.54 -4.55
N LEU A 64 7.77 0.90 -3.51
CA LEU A 64 7.61 2.13 -2.75
C LEU A 64 7.62 3.38 -3.65
N GLU A 65 8.61 3.52 -4.52
CA GLU A 65 8.69 4.68 -5.43
C GLU A 65 7.46 4.77 -6.35
N ALA A 66 7.00 3.64 -6.90
CA ALA A 66 5.83 3.62 -7.78
C ALA A 66 4.54 3.99 -7.04
N CYS A 67 4.35 3.49 -5.81
CA CYS A 67 3.23 3.86 -4.95
C CYS A 67 3.27 5.33 -4.56
N GLN A 68 4.45 5.91 -4.28
CA GLN A 68 4.62 7.34 -4.03
C GLN A 68 4.25 8.17 -5.26
N ILE A 69 4.67 7.78 -6.46
CA ILE A 69 4.29 8.45 -7.72
C ILE A 69 2.78 8.42 -7.94
N LEU A 70 2.11 7.30 -7.65
CA LEU A 70 0.65 7.19 -7.76
C LEU A 70 -0.03 8.09 -6.72
N PHE A 71 0.46 8.10 -5.48
CA PHE A 71 -0.05 8.96 -4.42
C PHE A 71 0.04 10.45 -4.80
N ASP A 72 1.18 10.90 -5.30
CA ASP A 72 1.40 12.29 -5.74
C ASP A 72 0.46 12.67 -6.90
N LYS A 73 0.10 11.71 -7.76
CA LYS A 73 -0.89 11.87 -8.83
C LYS A 73 -2.34 11.90 -8.32
N GLY A 74 -2.58 11.70 -7.03
CA GLY A 74 -3.91 11.54 -6.44
C GLY A 74 -4.56 10.19 -6.77
N ILE A 75 -3.79 9.20 -7.24
CA ILE A 75 -4.30 7.86 -7.56
C ILE A 75 -4.29 7.00 -6.31
N LYS A 76 -5.46 6.47 -5.96
CA LYS A 76 -5.64 5.59 -4.80
C LYS A 76 -5.19 4.16 -5.12
N THR A 77 -4.21 3.68 -4.38
CA THR A 77 -3.82 2.26 -4.32
C THR A 77 -4.65 1.55 -3.25
N ILE A 78 -4.97 0.27 -3.50
CA ILE A 78 -5.69 -0.58 -2.54
C ILE A 78 -4.68 -1.45 -1.77
N PHE A 79 -3.80 -2.13 -2.50
CA PHE A 79 -2.74 -2.98 -1.96
C PHE A 79 -1.59 -3.07 -2.97
N SER A 80 -0.41 -3.46 -2.49
CA SER A 80 0.76 -3.79 -3.29
C SER A 80 1.51 -4.94 -2.63
N SER A 81 2.22 -5.73 -3.42
CA SER A 81 3.10 -6.78 -2.89
C SER A 81 4.26 -7.01 -3.85
N ALA A 82 5.47 -6.99 -3.30
CA ALA A 82 6.69 -7.43 -3.97
C ALA A 82 7.69 -7.93 -2.94
N ASN A 83 7.51 -9.17 -2.52
CA ASN A 83 8.34 -9.79 -1.49
C ASN A 83 8.55 -11.29 -1.77
N LYS A 84 9.27 -11.97 -0.88
CA LYS A 84 9.61 -13.39 -1.04
C LYS A 84 8.41 -14.34 -1.20
N ASN A 85 7.22 -13.97 -0.71
CA ASN A 85 6.03 -14.80 -0.83
C ASN A 85 5.45 -14.78 -2.26
N ASP A 86 5.67 -13.70 -2.99
CA ASP A 86 5.15 -13.49 -4.34
C ASP A 86 5.85 -14.37 -5.39
N LEU A 87 7.03 -14.90 -5.07
CA LEU A 87 7.78 -15.84 -5.93
C LEU A 87 6.99 -17.13 -6.22
N SER A 88 6.04 -17.51 -5.35
CA SER A 88 5.16 -18.66 -5.58
C SER A 88 4.21 -18.46 -6.76
N ASN A 89 3.76 -17.23 -6.98
CA ASN A 89 2.90 -16.83 -8.10
C ASN A 89 3.69 -16.20 -9.26
N GLN A 90 4.99 -15.94 -9.06
CA GLN A 90 5.89 -15.30 -10.03
C GLN A 90 5.45 -13.89 -10.46
N GLU A 91 4.74 -13.18 -9.58
CA GLU A 91 4.18 -11.86 -9.89
C GLU A 91 4.22 -10.93 -8.67
N ALA A 92 4.86 -9.76 -8.84
CA ALA A 92 4.64 -8.59 -8.00
C ALA A 92 3.50 -7.73 -8.59
N TYR A 93 2.83 -6.94 -7.75
CA TYR A 93 1.69 -6.15 -8.22
C TYR A 93 1.40 -4.89 -7.40
N ILE A 94 0.77 -3.92 -8.05
CA ILE A 94 0.07 -2.78 -7.41
C ILE A 94 -1.38 -2.81 -7.86
N ALA A 95 -2.32 -2.83 -6.92
CA ALA A 95 -3.74 -2.71 -7.20
C ALA A 95 -4.21 -1.26 -7.05
N ILE A 96 -4.88 -0.77 -8.08
CA ILE A 96 -5.43 0.59 -8.13
C ILE A 96 -6.94 0.52 -8.01
N ASP A 97 -7.53 1.41 -7.21
CA ASP A 97 -8.97 1.60 -7.11
C ASP A 97 -9.51 2.25 -8.39
N TYR A 98 -9.98 1.42 -9.31
CA TYR A 98 -10.39 1.83 -10.65
C TYR A 98 -11.55 2.83 -10.61
N SER A 99 -12.41 2.73 -9.60
CA SER A 99 -13.56 3.62 -9.43
C SER A 99 -13.17 5.07 -9.17
N THR A 100 -11.98 5.30 -8.62
CA THR A 100 -11.45 6.64 -8.29
C THR A 100 -10.67 7.30 -9.43
N LEU A 101 -10.43 6.58 -10.52
CA LEU A 101 -9.66 7.09 -11.63
C LEU A 101 -10.48 8.03 -12.52
N SER A 102 -9.85 9.10 -12.98
CA SER A 102 -10.36 9.94 -14.07
C SER A 102 -10.59 9.12 -15.34
N PRO A 103 -11.49 9.55 -16.25
CA PRO A 103 -11.77 8.80 -17.48
C PRO A 103 -10.53 8.52 -18.35
N TYR A 104 -9.52 9.39 -18.29
CA TYR A 104 -8.26 9.18 -19.00
C TYR A 104 -7.42 8.07 -18.35
N ASN A 105 -7.23 8.14 -17.03
CA ASN A 105 -6.48 7.13 -16.28
C ASN A 105 -7.17 5.76 -16.28
N GLN A 106 -8.50 5.72 -16.33
CA GLN A 106 -9.26 4.49 -16.53
C GLN A 106 -8.90 3.76 -17.83
N ARG A 107 -8.69 4.50 -18.93
CA ARG A 107 -8.25 3.91 -20.20
C ARG A 107 -6.83 3.35 -20.11
N ILE A 108 -5.94 4.04 -19.41
CA ILE A 108 -4.58 3.55 -19.15
C ILE A 108 -4.64 2.27 -18.31
N ALA A 109 -5.36 2.28 -17.20
CA ALA A 109 -5.49 1.10 -16.33
C ALA A 109 -6.00 -0.13 -17.12
N LYS A 110 -7.07 0.04 -17.90
CA LYS A 110 -7.61 -1.02 -18.79
C LYS A 110 -6.61 -1.55 -19.82
N SER A 111 -5.66 -0.73 -20.27
CA SER A 111 -4.62 -1.17 -21.21
C SER A 111 -3.47 -1.92 -20.55
N LEU A 112 -3.34 -1.82 -19.22
CA LEU A 112 -2.25 -2.42 -18.45
C LEU A 112 -2.68 -3.67 -17.67
N GLY A 113 -3.98 -3.89 -17.47
CA GLY A 113 -4.48 -5.07 -16.75
C GLY A 113 -6.00 -5.20 -16.80
N GLU A 114 -6.49 -6.32 -16.28
CA GLU A 114 -7.92 -6.63 -16.23
C GLU A 114 -8.59 -6.03 -14.99
N ILE A 115 -9.84 -5.58 -15.18
CA ILE A 115 -10.65 -5.10 -14.07
C ILE A 115 -11.26 -6.31 -13.36
N HIS A 116 -11.01 -6.40 -12.06
CA HIS A 116 -11.60 -7.41 -11.19
C HIS A 116 -12.23 -6.72 -9.97
N MET A 117 -12.95 -7.48 -9.16
CA MET A 117 -13.42 -6.99 -7.87
C MET A 117 -12.37 -7.32 -6.81
N ALA A 118 -11.74 -6.30 -6.24
CA ALA A 118 -10.87 -6.48 -5.09
C ALA A 118 -11.72 -6.88 -3.88
N HIS A 119 -11.41 -8.03 -3.28
CA HIS A 119 -12.07 -8.52 -2.07
C HIS A 119 -11.34 -7.96 -0.84
N GLY A 120 -11.84 -6.85 -0.31
CA GLY A 120 -11.41 -6.25 0.96
C GLY A 120 -12.60 -5.95 1.87
N SER A 121 -12.42 -5.10 2.89
CA SER A 121 -13.51 -4.67 3.78
C SER A 121 -14.66 -3.98 3.03
N VAL A 122 -14.35 -3.35 1.90
CA VAL A 122 -15.33 -2.82 0.94
C VAL A 122 -14.92 -3.31 -0.45
N PRO A 123 -15.74 -4.13 -1.12
CA PRO A 123 -15.48 -4.53 -2.50
C PRO A 123 -15.41 -3.32 -3.42
N ALA A 124 -14.36 -3.23 -4.24
CA ALA A 124 -14.19 -2.16 -5.20
C ALA A 124 -13.65 -2.72 -6.53
N PRO A 125 -14.07 -2.17 -7.69
CA PRO A 125 -13.41 -2.45 -8.94
C PRO A 125 -11.94 -2.04 -8.86
N ALA A 126 -11.05 -2.95 -9.19
CA ALA A 126 -9.62 -2.76 -9.13
C ALA A 126 -8.95 -3.21 -10.43
N VAL A 127 -7.79 -2.63 -10.71
CA VAL A 127 -6.87 -3.10 -11.76
C VAL A 127 -5.52 -3.39 -11.11
N ASN A 128 -4.98 -4.58 -11.38
CA ASN A 128 -3.64 -4.95 -10.96
C ASN A 128 -2.63 -4.58 -12.04
N LEU A 129 -1.64 -3.77 -11.68
CA LEU A 129 -0.44 -3.56 -12.46
C LEU A 129 0.54 -4.68 -12.13
N MET A 130 0.56 -5.73 -12.96
CA MET A 130 1.37 -6.93 -12.73
C MET A 130 2.80 -6.75 -13.26
N ILE A 131 3.77 -7.25 -12.49
CA ILE A 131 5.19 -7.23 -12.79
C ILE A 131 5.71 -8.66 -12.61
N PRO A 132 6.10 -9.35 -13.69
CA PRO A 132 6.67 -10.69 -13.58
C PRO A 132 7.94 -10.67 -12.73
N ILE A 133 8.08 -11.66 -11.85
CA ILE A 133 9.27 -11.85 -11.00
C ILE A 133 9.69 -13.32 -10.98
N GLU A 134 10.98 -13.54 -10.81
CA GLU A 134 11.62 -14.85 -10.65
C GLU A 134 12.66 -14.79 -9.52
N GLN A 135 13.24 -15.95 -9.18
CA GLN A 135 14.10 -16.12 -7.99
C GLN A 135 15.28 -15.14 -7.91
N ASN A 136 15.86 -14.79 -9.07
CA ASN A 136 16.98 -13.87 -9.25
C ASN A 136 16.54 -12.44 -9.59
N THR A 137 15.23 -12.17 -9.64
CA THR A 137 14.75 -10.79 -9.83
C THR A 137 15.15 -9.95 -8.63
N THR A 138 15.65 -8.76 -8.92
CA THR A 138 16.16 -7.80 -7.94
C THR A 138 15.15 -6.68 -7.68
N VAL A 139 15.31 -6.01 -6.54
CA VAL A 139 14.54 -4.80 -6.16
C VAL A 139 14.60 -3.76 -7.28
N GLY A 140 15.80 -3.49 -7.84
CA GLY A 140 15.98 -2.48 -8.88
C GLY A 140 15.23 -2.80 -10.17
N GLN A 141 15.15 -4.08 -10.55
CA GLN A 141 14.36 -4.51 -11.71
C GLN A 141 12.86 -4.27 -11.51
N VAL A 142 12.33 -4.69 -10.36
CA VAL A 142 10.90 -4.47 -10.02
C VAL A 142 10.59 -2.98 -9.92
N ARG A 143 11.45 -2.19 -9.26
CA ARG A 143 11.25 -0.75 -9.12
C ARG A 143 11.19 -0.05 -10.46
N ASN A 144 12.12 -0.37 -11.37
CA ASN A 144 12.12 0.21 -12.71
C ASN A 144 10.90 -0.19 -13.52
N ALA A 145 10.49 -1.46 -13.48
CA ALA A 145 9.29 -1.93 -14.16
C ALA A 145 8.03 -1.23 -13.62
N ALA A 146 7.88 -1.16 -12.30
CA ALA A 146 6.76 -0.47 -11.64
C ALA A 146 6.72 1.01 -12.02
N ARG A 147 7.87 1.70 -11.96
CA ARG A 147 8.01 3.12 -12.33
C ARG A 147 7.58 3.37 -13.77
N LEU A 148 7.97 2.51 -14.70
CA LEU A 148 7.57 2.61 -16.11
C LEU A 148 6.05 2.45 -16.28
N LEU A 149 5.42 1.52 -15.57
CA LEU A 149 3.96 1.33 -15.61
C LEU A 149 3.23 2.59 -15.08
N VAL A 150 3.61 3.07 -13.90
CA VAL A 150 2.91 4.21 -13.26
C VAL A 150 3.19 5.55 -13.94
N SER A 151 4.31 5.68 -14.65
CA SER A 151 4.65 6.90 -15.41
C SER A 151 3.63 7.25 -16.51
N LYS A 152 2.88 6.25 -16.99
CA LYS A 152 1.85 6.43 -18.01
C LYS A 152 0.65 7.22 -17.49
N PHE A 153 0.36 7.12 -16.19
CA PHE A 153 -0.76 7.78 -15.55
C PHE A 153 -0.56 9.31 -15.43
N LYS A 154 -1.66 10.03 -15.52
CA LYS A 154 -1.72 11.49 -15.34
C LYS A 154 -2.22 11.86 -13.95
N GLN A 155 -2.04 13.13 -13.59
CA GLN A 155 -2.68 13.71 -12.41
C GLN A 155 -4.21 13.51 -12.50
N GLN A 156 -4.85 13.19 -11.37
CA GLN A 156 -6.32 13.19 -11.26
C GLN A 156 -6.93 14.58 -11.46
#